data_AF-A0A1G7Q980-F1
#
_entry.id   AF-A0A1G7Q980-F1
#
_cell.length_a   1.000
_cell.length_b   1.000
_cell.length_c   1.000
_cell.angle_alpha   90.00
_cell.angle_beta   90.00
_cell.angle_gamma   90.00
#
_symmetry.space_group_name_H-M   'P 1'
#
loop_
_entity.id
_entity.type
_entity.pdbx_description
1 polymer ?
#
loop_
_entity_poly.entity_id
_entity_poly.type
_entity_poly.pdbx_seq_one_letter_code
_entity_poly.pdbx_strand_id
1 'polypeptide(L)'
;MTTTLTSSAPPLGATVEVRRTGPSLPSLVGLEVRKSLSSRSGIAIAASAVVMGPSGLLLAALDAEFGWVAAPMGVVAMMTGLVLLALGVVSTAGEWTHGTVQTTYLLVPRRGLVLAAKSVAVALLGAALAAVSAALSLAVIAAVGVDYLNWDGWVQATVVTLAAGAVFAVIGAGIGAATANTTAALTVLYLFIMGVLPLVRVGKPELGDAVDPAHATMLLAQGMEETRSILILAGWVVVSSVAGWTLTHRRPVQ
;
A
#
# COMPACT_ATOMS: atom_id res chain seq x y z
N MET A 1 12.25 54.03 13.75
CA MET A 1 12.03 54.04 12.28
C MET A 1 10.93 53.05 11.99
N THR A 2 9.77 53.53 11.55
CA THR A 2 8.59 52.70 11.27
C THR A 2 8.47 52.55 9.76
N THR A 3 8.74 51.35 9.25
CA THR A 3 8.67 51.07 7.81
C THR A 3 7.23 50.75 7.44
N THR A 4 6.55 51.71 6.83
CA THR A 4 5.19 51.52 6.29
C THR A 4 5.29 50.79 4.96
N LEU A 5 4.78 49.56 4.87
CA LEU A 5 4.67 48.83 3.61
C LEU A 5 3.45 49.34 2.83
N THR A 6 3.67 50.07 1.75
CA THR A 6 2.63 50.42 0.78
C THR A 6 2.36 49.20 -0.11
N SER A 7 1.25 48.50 0.14
CA SER A 7 0.75 47.46 -0.75
C SER A 7 0.30 48.11 -2.07
N SER A 8 1.03 47.91 -3.16
CA SER A 8 0.55 48.28 -4.49
C SER A 8 -0.64 47.38 -4.85
N ALA A 9 -1.80 48.00 -5.11
CA ALA A 9 -2.95 47.25 -5.59
C ALA A 9 -2.63 46.64 -6.96
N PRO A 10 -2.94 45.36 -7.21
CA PRO A 10 -2.75 44.76 -8.52
C PRO A 10 -3.56 45.53 -9.57
N PRO A 11 -3.06 45.66 -10.81
CA PRO A 11 -3.74 46.43 -11.85
C PRO A 11 -5.15 45.88 -12.11
N LEU A 12 -6.14 46.76 -11.97
CA LEU A 12 -7.54 46.52 -12.33
C LEU A 12 -7.59 46.18 -13.83
N GLY A 13 -7.68 44.88 -14.15
CA GLY A 13 -7.73 44.40 -15.54
C GLY A 13 -6.81 43.22 -15.86
N ALA A 14 -5.95 42.79 -14.94
CA ALA A 14 -5.28 41.50 -15.09
C ALA A 14 -6.32 40.37 -14.96
N THR A 15 -6.89 39.93 -16.08
CA THR A 15 -7.67 38.70 -16.13
C THR A 15 -6.74 37.56 -15.74
N VAL A 16 -6.87 37.09 -14.49
CA VAL A 16 -6.24 35.84 -14.08
C VAL A 16 -6.80 34.78 -15.02
N GLU A 17 -5.93 34.23 -15.87
CA GLU A 17 -6.31 33.20 -16.81
C GLU A 17 -6.69 31.95 -16.00
N VAL A 18 -7.98 31.80 -15.70
CA VAL A 18 -8.50 30.65 -14.98
C VAL A 18 -8.28 29.44 -15.88
N ARG A 19 -7.33 28.58 -15.50
CA ARG A 19 -7.03 27.34 -16.22
C ARG A 19 -8.31 26.51 -16.31
N ARG A 20 -8.90 26.46 -17.50
CA ARG A 20 -10.19 25.79 -17.77
C ARG A 20 -10.07 24.26 -17.83
N THR A 21 -8.86 23.73 -17.88
CA THR A 21 -8.60 22.29 -17.91
C THR A 21 -8.51 21.73 -16.49
N GLY A 22 -9.39 20.77 -16.18
CA GLY A 22 -9.29 20.01 -14.93
C GLY A 22 -7.94 19.27 -14.85
N PRO A 23 -7.48 18.92 -13.63
CA PRO A 23 -6.21 18.23 -13.45
C PRO A 23 -6.21 16.87 -14.14
N SER A 24 -5.10 16.53 -14.80
CA SER A 24 -4.91 15.22 -15.44
C SER A 24 -4.60 14.15 -14.40
N LEU A 25 -4.93 12.88 -14.72
CA LEU A 25 -4.66 11.75 -13.83
C LEU A 25 -3.16 11.65 -13.42
N PRO A 26 -2.18 11.78 -14.33
CA PRO A 26 -0.76 11.74 -13.96
C PRO A 26 -0.36 12.85 -12.97
N SER A 27 -0.90 14.06 -13.14
CA SER A 27 -0.64 15.17 -12.21
C SER A 27 -1.20 14.89 -10.81
N LEU A 28 -2.39 14.28 -10.73
CA LEU A 28 -2.98 13.87 -9.44
C LEU A 28 -2.19 12.72 -8.80
N VAL A 29 -1.77 11.72 -9.58
CA VAL A 29 -0.93 10.63 -9.07
C VAL A 29 0.38 11.18 -8.49
N GLY A 30 1.06 12.08 -9.21
CA GLY A 30 2.29 12.72 -8.72
C GLY A 30 2.07 13.54 -7.43
N LEU A 31 0.93 14.22 -7.32
CA LEU A 31 0.54 14.93 -6.11
C LEU A 31 0.35 13.97 -4.93
N GLU A 32 -0.37 12.87 -5.12
CA GLU A 32 -0.64 11.87 -4.07
C GLU A 32 0.64 11.14 -3.62
N VAL A 33 1.56 10.87 -4.54
CA VAL A 33 2.89 10.34 -4.22
C VAL A 33 3.65 11.33 -3.33
N ARG A 34 3.72 12.61 -3.74
CA ARG A 34 4.40 13.65 -2.96
C ARG A 34 3.75 13.83 -1.59
N LYS A 35 2.42 13.82 -1.53
CA LYS A 35 1.65 13.95 -0.29
C LYS A 35 2.01 12.84 0.70
N SER A 36 1.99 11.59 0.23
CA SER A 36 2.32 10.42 1.04
C SER A 36 3.74 10.54 1.63
N LEU A 37 4.71 10.93 0.82
CA LEU A 37 6.12 11.06 1.23
C LEU A 37 6.47 12.37 1.96
N SER A 38 5.57 13.35 2.02
CA SER A 38 5.79 14.61 2.74
C SER A 38 5.30 14.61 4.19
N SER A 39 4.62 13.55 4.62
CA SER A 39 4.06 13.43 5.97
C SER A 39 4.97 12.60 6.88
N ARG A 40 5.04 12.93 8.17
CA ARG A 40 5.81 12.14 9.15
C ARG A 40 5.36 10.68 9.19
N SER A 41 4.04 10.44 9.15
CA SER A 41 3.47 9.09 9.13
C SER A 41 3.81 8.33 7.86
N GLY A 42 3.72 8.98 6.69
CA GLY A 42 4.04 8.31 5.43
C GLY A 42 5.54 8.01 5.27
N ILE A 43 6.42 8.90 5.74
CA ILE A 43 7.87 8.63 5.82
C ILE A 43 8.15 7.47 6.77
N ALA A 44 7.54 7.45 7.95
CA ALA A 44 7.71 6.37 8.92
C ALA A 44 7.26 5.02 8.34
N ILE A 45 6.08 4.97 7.69
CA ILE A 45 5.58 3.75 7.04
C ILE A 45 6.50 3.33 5.89
N ALA A 46 6.99 4.26 5.07
CA ALA A 46 7.91 3.95 3.98
C ALA A 46 9.24 3.37 4.50
N ALA A 47 9.81 3.95 5.56
CA ALA A 47 11.00 3.42 6.21
C ALA A 47 10.74 2.03 6.81
N SER A 48 9.60 1.85 7.49
CA SER A 48 9.20 0.53 8.02
C SER A 48 9.03 -0.50 6.91
N ALA A 49 8.43 -0.14 5.76
CA ALA A 49 8.22 -1.06 4.64
C ALA A 49 9.55 -1.58 4.06
N VAL A 50 10.58 -0.72 4.01
CA VAL A 50 11.91 -1.10 3.51
C VAL A 50 12.63 -2.06 4.47
N VAL A 51 12.44 -1.88 5.78
CA VAL A 51 13.15 -2.65 6.82
C VAL A 51 12.43 -3.95 7.17
N MET A 52 11.09 -3.97 7.14
CA MET A 52 10.29 -5.07 7.67
C MET A 52 10.56 -6.40 6.96
N GLY A 53 10.70 -6.39 5.64
CA GLY A 53 11.02 -7.58 4.85
C GLY A 53 12.34 -8.24 5.30
N PRO A 54 13.49 -7.54 5.22
CA PRO A 54 14.77 -8.04 5.72
C PRO A 54 14.73 -8.48 7.19
N SER A 55 14.01 -7.75 8.05
CA SER A 55 13.85 -8.16 9.46
C SER A 55 13.07 -9.46 9.62
N GLY A 56 11.96 -9.61 8.89
CA GLY A 56 11.16 -10.84 8.90
C GLY A 56 11.94 -12.04 8.37
N LEU A 57 12.74 -11.84 7.33
CA LEU A 57 13.70 -12.83 6.84
C LEU A 57 14.67 -13.28 7.93
N LEU A 58 15.34 -12.33 8.59
CA LEU A 58 16.33 -12.61 9.63
C LEU A 58 15.70 -13.36 10.81
N LEU A 59 14.47 -13.00 11.19
CA LEU A 59 13.72 -13.69 12.25
C LEU A 59 13.36 -15.11 11.83
N ALA A 60 12.89 -15.32 10.60
CA ALA A 60 12.54 -16.65 10.10
C ALA A 60 13.78 -17.56 10.03
N ALA A 61 14.94 -17.02 9.70
CA ALA A 61 16.21 -17.74 9.67
C ALA A 61 16.72 -18.19 11.06
N LEU A 62 16.09 -17.76 12.16
CA LEU A 62 16.45 -18.24 13.51
C LEU A 62 15.96 -19.67 13.80
N ASP A 63 14.90 -20.11 13.13
CA ASP A 63 14.22 -21.37 13.41
C ASP A 63 14.01 -22.23 12.15
N ALA A 64 14.05 -21.62 10.96
CA ALA A 64 13.84 -22.31 9.69
C ALA A 64 15.12 -22.42 8.87
N GLU A 65 15.40 -23.63 8.40
CA GLU A 65 16.33 -23.87 7.30
C GLU A 65 15.58 -23.79 5.96
N PHE A 66 16.09 -22.97 5.05
CA PHE A 66 15.49 -22.81 3.72
C PHE A 66 16.24 -23.66 2.68
N GLY A 67 15.50 -24.43 1.88
CA GLY A 67 16.08 -25.20 0.77
C GLY A 67 16.32 -24.38 -0.50
N TRP A 68 15.58 -23.29 -0.69
CA TRP A 68 15.69 -22.39 -1.86
C TRP A 68 15.26 -20.97 -1.52
N VAL A 69 15.72 -19.98 -2.31
CA VAL A 69 15.55 -18.54 -2.07
C VAL A 69 14.09 -18.06 -2.08
N ALA A 70 13.22 -18.72 -2.85
CA ALA A 70 11.82 -18.31 -2.97
C ALA A 70 11.03 -18.39 -1.64
N ALA A 71 11.34 -19.36 -0.77
CA ALA A 71 10.68 -19.50 0.53
C ALA A 71 10.93 -18.31 1.49
N PRO A 72 12.18 -17.92 1.80
CA PRO A 72 12.45 -16.73 2.59
C PRO A 72 11.93 -15.45 1.94
N MET A 73 11.97 -15.36 0.60
CA MET A 73 11.41 -14.22 -0.12
C MET A 73 9.88 -14.13 -0.02
N GLY A 74 9.18 -15.24 0.16
CA GLY A 74 7.75 -15.23 0.49
C GLY A 74 7.44 -14.55 1.83
N VAL A 75 8.30 -14.74 2.84
CA VAL A 75 8.19 -14.04 4.13
C VAL A 75 8.40 -12.53 3.93
N VAL A 76 9.39 -12.15 3.14
CA VAL A 76 9.67 -10.74 2.80
C VAL A 76 8.46 -10.12 2.10
N ALA A 77 7.90 -10.79 1.08
CA ALA A 77 6.72 -10.33 0.35
C ALA A 77 5.52 -10.10 1.29
N MET A 78 5.23 -11.06 2.17
CA MET A 78 4.15 -10.97 3.14
C MET A 78 4.36 -9.82 4.12
N MET A 79 5.53 -9.75 4.77
CA MET A 79 5.84 -8.77 5.81
C MET A 79 5.86 -7.34 5.27
N THR A 80 6.50 -7.12 4.12
CA THR A 80 6.53 -5.82 3.47
C THR A 80 5.15 -5.43 2.95
N GLY A 81 4.39 -6.37 2.39
CA GLY A 81 3.01 -6.17 1.97
C GLY A 81 2.11 -5.70 3.13
N LEU A 82 2.19 -6.33 4.29
CA LEU A 82 1.41 -5.94 5.48
C LEU A 82 1.72 -4.53 5.97
N VAL A 83 2.95 -4.02 5.82
CA VAL A 83 3.26 -2.61 6.14
C VAL A 83 2.68 -1.68 5.08
N LEU A 84 2.80 -2.04 3.80
CA LEU A 84 2.28 -1.23 2.69
C LEU A 84 0.75 -1.17 2.66
N LEU A 85 0.08 -2.16 3.24
CA LEU A 85 -1.34 -2.12 3.58
C LEU A 85 -1.70 -0.86 4.38
N ALA A 86 -0.91 -0.51 5.41
CA ALA A 86 -1.13 0.70 6.19
C ALA A 86 -0.87 1.98 5.39
N LEU A 87 0.09 1.98 4.46
CA LEU A 87 0.31 3.11 3.56
C LEU A 87 -0.95 3.41 2.75
N GLY A 88 -1.59 2.38 2.20
CA GLY A 88 -2.87 2.47 1.50
C GLY A 88 -3.99 3.05 2.38
N VAL A 89 -4.13 2.52 3.59
CA VAL A 89 -5.16 3.01 4.53
C VAL A 89 -4.94 4.48 4.86
N VAL A 90 -3.71 4.87 5.20
CA VAL A 90 -3.41 6.26 5.58
C VAL A 90 -3.58 7.24 4.42
N SER A 91 -3.26 6.83 3.18
CA SER A 91 -3.41 7.71 2.00
C SER A 91 -4.86 8.10 1.69
N THR A 92 -5.82 7.26 2.11
CA THR A 92 -7.25 7.42 1.84
C THR A 92 -8.02 7.85 3.10
N ALA A 93 -8.02 7.02 4.15
CA ALA A 93 -8.73 7.31 5.40
C ALA A 93 -8.13 8.49 6.17
N GLY A 94 -6.83 8.77 5.97
CA GLY A 94 -6.14 9.88 6.62
C GLY A 94 -6.75 11.23 6.27
N GLU A 95 -7.24 11.42 5.05
CA GLU A 95 -7.86 12.69 4.66
C GLU A 95 -9.20 12.92 5.36
N TRP A 96 -9.99 11.85 5.50
CA TRP A 96 -11.26 11.89 6.23
C TRP A 96 -11.04 12.15 7.71
N THR A 97 -10.06 11.46 8.30
CA THR A 97 -9.72 11.59 9.72
C THR A 97 -9.29 13.01 10.09
N HIS A 98 -8.59 13.72 9.18
CA HIS A 98 -8.12 15.09 9.42
C HIS A 98 -8.96 16.17 8.72
N GLY A 99 -10.10 15.82 8.13
CA GLY A 99 -10.99 16.77 7.41
C GLY A 99 -10.44 17.35 6.09
N THR A 100 -9.19 17.06 5.72
CA THR A 100 -8.58 17.56 4.46
C THR A 100 -9.24 17.03 3.19
N VAL A 101 -10.12 16.03 3.29
CA VAL A 101 -10.92 15.53 2.16
C VAL A 101 -11.82 16.61 1.56
N GLN A 102 -12.29 17.57 2.36
CA GLN A 102 -13.14 18.67 1.90
C GLN A 102 -12.39 19.57 0.91
N THR A 103 -11.15 19.95 1.24
CA THR A 103 -10.32 20.78 0.35
C THR A 103 -9.96 20.02 -0.92
N THR A 104 -9.68 18.71 -0.84
CA THR A 104 -9.46 17.86 -2.02
C THR A 104 -10.65 17.90 -2.98
N TYR A 105 -11.88 17.73 -2.48
CA TYR A 105 -13.07 17.70 -3.34
C TYR A 105 -13.59 19.07 -3.76
N LEU A 106 -13.24 20.15 -3.07
CA LEU A 106 -13.44 21.52 -3.56
C LEU A 106 -12.52 21.85 -4.74
N LEU A 107 -11.27 21.38 -4.70
CA LEU A 107 -10.31 21.57 -5.80
C LEU A 107 -10.55 20.62 -6.96
N VAL A 108 -10.97 19.38 -6.68
CA VAL A 108 -11.21 18.33 -7.67
C VAL A 108 -12.57 17.68 -7.39
N PRO A 109 -13.68 18.22 -7.94
CA PRO A 109 -15.04 17.74 -7.69
C PRO A 109 -15.37 16.44 -8.47
N ARG A 110 -14.39 15.53 -8.58
CA ARG A 110 -14.48 14.24 -9.28
C ARG A 110 -13.96 13.15 -8.35
N ARG A 111 -14.79 12.73 -7.39
CA ARG A 111 -14.39 11.82 -6.30
C ARG A 111 -13.76 10.52 -6.81
N GLY A 112 -14.33 9.96 -7.87
CA GLY A 112 -13.80 8.78 -8.53
C GLY A 112 -12.41 8.96 -9.12
N LEU A 113 -12.14 10.11 -9.74
CA LEU A 113 -10.83 10.43 -10.30
C LEU A 113 -9.77 10.55 -9.20
N VAL A 114 -10.10 11.19 -8.08
CA VAL A 114 -9.21 11.32 -6.92
C VAL A 114 -8.91 9.96 -6.31
N LEU A 115 -9.94 9.12 -6.12
CA LEU A 115 -9.75 7.79 -5.56
C LEU A 115 -8.89 6.91 -6.48
N ALA A 116 -9.11 6.96 -7.79
CA ALA A 116 -8.27 6.25 -8.76
C ALA A 116 -6.82 6.76 -8.72
N ALA A 117 -6.61 8.08 -8.67
CA ALA A 117 -5.27 8.66 -8.54
C ALA A 117 -4.55 8.19 -7.27
N LYS A 118 -5.26 8.13 -6.13
CA LYS A 118 -4.75 7.61 -4.87
C LYS A 118 -4.36 6.14 -4.97
N SER A 119 -5.24 5.29 -5.49
CA SER A 119 -4.97 3.87 -5.67
C SER A 119 -3.75 3.63 -6.55
N VAL A 120 -3.63 4.35 -7.67
CA VAL A 120 -2.45 4.27 -8.56
C VAL A 120 -1.19 4.78 -7.85
N ALA A 121 -1.27 5.90 -7.14
CA ALA A 121 -0.13 6.46 -6.41
C ALA A 121 0.40 5.49 -5.34
N VAL A 122 -0.47 4.88 -4.53
CA VAL A 122 -0.03 3.91 -3.52
C VAL A 122 0.38 2.57 -4.12
N ALA A 123 -0.19 2.15 -5.27
CA ALA A 123 0.29 0.97 -5.98
C ALA A 123 1.74 1.16 -6.44
N LEU A 124 2.06 2.32 -7.03
CA LEU A 124 3.41 2.65 -7.48
C LEU A 124 4.38 2.79 -6.31
N LEU A 125 3.99 3.49 -5.25
CA LEU A 125 4.80 3.59 -4.03
C LEU A 125 5.01 2.24 -3.37
N GLY A 126 3.96 1.42 -3.27
CA GLY A 126 4.02 0.08 -2.70
C GLY A 126 4.97 -0.82 -3.47
N ALA A 127 4.85 -0.87 -4.80
CA ALA A 127 5.78 -1.62 -5.65
C ALA A 127 7.23 -1.13 -5.50
N ALA A 128 7.46 0.19 -5.49
CA ALA A 128 8.80 0.75 -5.39
C ALA A 128 9.44 0.46 -4.02
N LEU A 129 8.72 0.65 -2.93
CA LEU A 129 9.22 0.36 -1.57
C LEU A 129 9.46 -1.14 -1.36
N ALA A 130 8.56 -1.98 -1.90
CA ALA A 130 8.75 -3.43 -1.87
C ALA A 130 9.93 -3.88 -2.73
N ALA A 131 10.20 -3.22 -3.86
CA ALA A 131 11.41 -3.49 -4.66
C ALA A 131 12.69 -3.22 -3.87
N VAL A 132 12.74 -2.09 -3.15
CA VAL A 132 13.88 -1.76 -2.29
C VAL A 132 14.01 -2.77 -1.16
N SER A 133 12.90 -3.14 -0.51
CA SER A 133 12.88 -4.18 0.53
C SER A 133 13.35 -5.55 -0.01
N ALA A 134 12.95 -5.92 -1.22
CA ALA A 134 13.36 -7.17 -1.86
C ALA A 134 14.86 -7.17 -2.16
N ALA A 135 15.37 -6.09 -2.75
CA ALA A 135 16.79 -5.92 -3.05
C ALA A 135 17.66 -6.01 -1.78
N LEU A 136 17.26 -5.35 -0.69
CA LEU A 136 17.94 -5.46 0.60
C LEU A 136 17.89 -6.88 1.15
N SER A 137 16.76 -7.57 1.03
CA SER A 137 16.62 -8.95 1.51
C SER A 137 17.49 -9.91 0.72
N LEU A 138 17.55 -9.78 -0.61
CA LEU A 138 18.46 -10.55 -1.46
C LEU A 138 19.92 -10.27 -1.11
N ALA A 139 20.27 -9.01 -0.82
CA ALA A 139 21.61 -8.65 -0.36
C ALA A 139 21.95 -9.31 0.99
N VAL A 140 21.00 -9.36 1.93
CA VAL A 140 21.14 -10.10 3.20
C VAL A 140 21.37 -11.59 2.94
N ILE A 141 20.56 -12.22 2.09
CA ILE A 141 20.72 -13.65 1.74
C ILE A 141 22.11 -13.91 1.14
N ALA A 142 22.55 -13.07 0.20
CA ALA A 142 23.86 -13.20 -0.43
C ALA A 142 25.02 -12.99 0.57
N ALA A 143 24.88 -12.05 1.50
CA ALA A 143 25.93 -11.71 2.48
C ALA A 143 26.07 -12.76 3.60
N VAL A 144 24.98 -13.42 3.98
CA VAL A 144 25.01 -14.48 5.01
C VAL A 144 25.71 -15.74 4.51
N GLY A 145 26.01 -15.86 3.21
CA GLY A 145 26.88 -16.92 2.68
C GLY A 145 26.24 -18.29 2.81
N VAL A 146 24.97 -18.40 2.44
CA VAL A 146 24.23 -19.66 2.45
C VAL A 146 24.66 -20.49 1.23
N ASP A 147 25.88 -21.04 1.26
CA ASP A 147 26.50 -21.76 0.12
C ASP A 147 25.66 -22.96 -0.38
N TYR A 148 24.67 -23.39 0.41
CA TYR A 148 23.73 -24.47 0.13
C TYR A 148 22.35 -24.00 -0.39
N LEU A 149 22.11 -22.68 -0.50
CA LEU A 149 20.80 -22.17 -0.89
C LEU A 149 20.63 -22.18 -2.42
N ASN A 150 19.65 -22.95 -2.89
CA ASN A 150 19.29 -22.95 -4.30
C ASN A 150 18.64 -21.62 -4.69
N TRP A 151 19.13 -20.99 -5.76
CA TRP A 151 18.59 -19.73 -6.27
C TRP A 151 17.32 -19.90 -7.09
N ASP A 152 16.83 -21.12 -7.31
CA ASP A 152 15.58 -21.36 -8.02
C ASP A 152 14.42 -20.52 -7.47
N GLY A 153 13.64 -19.96 -8.41
CA GLY A 153 12.48 -19.12 -8.10
C GLY A 153 12.79 -17.70 -7.62
N TRP A 154 14.06 -17.27 -7.50
CA TRP A 154 14.40 -15.93 -6.99
C TRP A 154 13.74 -14.78 -7.78
N VAL A 155 13.69 -14.88 -9.12
CA VAL A 155 13.07 -13.87 -9.99
C VAL A 155 11.58 -13.76 -9.68
N GLN A 156 10.89 -14.90 -9.64
CA GLN A 156 9.48 -14.96 -9.34
C GLN A 156 9.18 -14.39 -7.96
N ALA A 157 9.90 -14.84 -6.93
CA ALA A 157 9.69 -14.36 -5.57
C ALA A 157 9.94 -12.84 -5.43
N THR A 158 10.90 -12.30 -6.18
CA THR A 158 11.16 -10.86 -6.26
C THR A 158 9.99 -10.14 -6.92
N VAL A 159 9.52 -10.60 -8.08
CA VAL A 159 8.36 -10.02 -8.78
C VAL A 159 7.12 -10.07 -7.90
N VAL A 160 6.88 -11.18 -7.20
CA VAL A 160 5.77 -11.33 -6.26
C VAL A 160 5.92 -10.37 -5.08
N THR A 161 7.12 -10.10 -4.59
CA THR A 161 7.36 -9.10 -3.54
C THR A 161 6.94 -7.70 -4.01
N LEU A 162 7.33 -7.30 -5.22
CA LEU A 162 6.89 -6.02 -5.80
C LEU A 162 5.36 -5.97 -5.97
N ALA A 163 4.78 -7.05 -6.51
CA ALA A 163 3.34 -7.16 -6.71
C ALA A 163 2.58 -7.11 -5.39
N ALA A 164 3.05 -7.80 -4.35
CA ALA A 164 2.49 -7.77 -3.01
C ALA A 164 2.49 -6.35 -2.45
N GLY A 165 3.59 -5.60 -2.62
CA GLY A 165 3.65 -4.21 -2.20
C GLY A 165 2.57 -3.34 -2.84
N ALA A 166 2.36 -3.47 -4.15
CA ALA A 166 1.29 -2.75 -4.84
C ALA A 166 -0.11 -3.23 -4.41
N VAL A 167 -0.32 -4.55 -4.36
CA VAL A 167 -1.61 -5.18 -4.06
C VAL A 167 -2.08 -4.82 -2.66
N PHE A 168 -1.24 -5.00 -1.64
CA PHE A 168 -1.61 -4.66 -0.26
C PHE A 168 -1.85 -3.16 -0.11
N ALA A 169 -1.04 -2.30 -0.74
CA ALA A 169 -1.28 -0.86 -0.72
C ALA A 169 -2.64 -0.49 -1.35
N VAL A 170 -3.05 -1.13 -2.45
CA VAL A 170 -4.37 -0.91 -3.05
C VAL A 170 -5.50 -1.46 -2.18
N ILE A 171 -5.33 -2.64 -1.58
CA ILE A 171 -6.30 -3.20 -0.61
C ILE A 171 -6.51 -2.21 0.53
N GLY A 172 -5.42 -1.70 1.09
CA GLY A 172 -5.44 -0.72 2.17
C GLY A 172 -6.15 0.56 1.74
N ALA A 173 -5.89 1.07 0.53
CA ALA A 173 -6.57 2.25 0.01
C ALA A 173 -8.06 2.03 -0.21
N GLY A 174 -8.47 0.88 -0.73
CA GLY A 174 -9.87 0.51 -0.89
C GLY A 174 -10.59 0.47 0.46
N ILE A 175 -10.03 -0.24 1.44
CA ILE A 175 -10.60 -0.34 2.80
C ILE A 175 -10.57 1.02 3.51
N GLY A 176 -9.48 1.79 3.42
CA GLY A 176 -9.39 3.11 4.04
C GLY A 176 -10.41 4.10 3.47
N ALA A 177 -10.62 4.09 2.14
CA ALA A 177 -11.68 4.83 1.50
C ALA A 177 -13.07 4.33 1.95
N ALA A 178 -13.23 3.02 2.13
CA ALA A 178 -14.46 2.38 2.59
C ALA A 178 -14.78 2.72 4.06
N THR A 179 -13.82 2.90 4.94
CA THR A 179 -14.08 3.23 6.37
C THR A 179 -14.14 4.72 6.65
N ALA A 180 -13.41 5.55 5.90
CA ALA A 180 -13.22 6.99 6.18
C ALA A 180 -12.70 7.29 7.60
N ASN A 181 -12.01 6.33 8.22
CA ASN A 181 -11.38 6.51 9.53
C ASN A 181 -10.13 5.62 9.60
N THR A 182 -8.95 6.23 9.79
CA THR A 182 -7.67 5.53 9.74
C THR A 182 -7.55 4.48 10.84
N THR A 183 -7.89 4.85 12.08
CA THR A 183 -7.80 3.95 13.23
C THR A 183 -8.73 2.75 13.04
N ALA A 184 -9.99 2.99 12.67
CA ALA A 184 -10.94 1.91 12.44
C ALA A 184 -10.51 0.98 11.30
N ALA A 185 -10.03 1.52 10.17
CA ALA A 185 -9.54 0.69 9.07
C ALA A 185 -8.34 -0.18 9.47
N LEU A 186 -7.31 0.41 10.08
CA LEU A 186 -6.12 -0.34 10.47
C LEU A 186 -6.47 -1.41 11.50
N THR A 187 -7.26 -1.08 12.53
CA THR A 187 -7.66 -2.04 13.56
C THR A 187 -8.45 -3.20 12.97
N VAL A 188 -9.50 -2.93 12.20
CA VAL A 188 -10.33 -4.01 11.61
C VAL A 188 -9.50 -4.87 10.67
N LEU A 189 -8.70 -4.25 9.80
CA LEU A 189 -7.96 -4.96 8.77
C LEU A 189 -6.85 -5.84 9.36
N TYR A 190 -6.07 -5.34 10.33
CA TYR A 190 -5.05 -6.15 10.98
C TYR A 190 -5.64 -7.21 11.91
N LEU A 191 -6.69 -6.90 12.69
CA LEU A 191 -7.36 -7.92 13.50
C LEU A 191 -7.95 -9.02 12.62
N PHE A 192 -8.47 -8.68 11.45
CA PHE A 192 -8.99 -9.67 10.53
C PHE A 192 -7.87 -10.54 9.93
N ILE A 193 -6.88 -9.93 9.29
CA ILE A 193 -5.84 -10.68 8.55
C ILE A 193 -4.89 -11.42 9.52
N MET A 194 -4.51 -10.81 10.65
CA MET A 194 -3.52 -11.38 11.57
C MET A 194 -4.14 -12.04 12.81
N GLY A 195 -5.43 -11.86 13.06
CA GLY A 195 -6.14 -12.48 14.18
C GLY A 195 -7.16 -13.51 13.68
N VAL A 196 -8.20 -13.05 12.99
CA VAL A 196 -9.33 -13.90 12.58
C VAL A 196 -8.90 -14.97 11.57
N LEU A 197 -8.18 -14.62 10.51
CA LEU A 197 -7.84 -15.58 9.45
C LEU A 197 -6.93 -16.73 9.93
N PRO A 198 -5.87 -16.50 10.74
CA PRO A 198 -5.10 -17.58 11.32
C PRO A 198 -5.93 -18.51 12.20
N LEU A 199 -6.85 -17.96 13.02
CA LEU A 199 -7.76 -18.76 13.85
C LEU A 199 -8.72 -19.58 12.99
N VAL A 200 -9.25 -19.00 11.91
CA VAL A 200 -10.07 -19.72 10.94
C VAL A 200 -9.26 -20.84 10.28
N ARG A 201 -8.00 -20.61 9.89
CA ARG A 201 -7.13 -21.67 9.34
C ARG A 201 -6.92 -22.81 10.34
N VAL A 202 -6.72 -22.52 11.62
CA VAL A 202 -6.56 -23.55 12.66
C VAL A 202 -7.82 -24.41 12.80
N GLY A 203 -9.01 -23.81 12.78
CA GLY A 203 -10.27 -24.56 12.92
C GLY A 203 -10.81 -25.17 11.63
N LYS A 204 -10.58 -24.52 10.49
CA LYS A 204 -11.07 -24.86 9.14
C LYS A 204 -10.03 -24.43 8.08
N PRO A 205 -8.98 -25.25 7.87
CA PRO A 205 -7.86 -24.91 6.97
C PRO A 205 -8.32 -24.50 5.58
N GLU A 206 -9.22 -25.27 4.97
CA GLU A 206 -9.74 -25.02 3.62
C GLU A 206 -10.32 -23.61 3.45
N LEU A 207 -11.04 -23.11 4.46
CA LEU A 207 -11.62 -21.77 4.42
C LEU A 207 -10.56 -20.69 4.62
N GLY A 208 -9.62 -20.89 5.56
CA GLY A 208 -8.52 -19.96 5.79
C GLY A 208 -7.65 -19.80 4.54
N ASP A 209 -7.27 -20.91 3.92
CA ASP A 209 -6.45 -20.94 2.71
C ASP A 209 -7.16 -20.33 1.50
N ALA A 210 -8.49 -20.40 1.45
CA ALA A 210 -9.26 -19.84 0.35
C ALA A 210 -9.36 -18.30 0.37
N VAL A 211 -9.05 -17.64 1.49
CA VAL A 211 -9.28 -16.18 1.63
C VAL A 211 -8.10 -15.40 2.18
N ASP A 212 -7.07 -16.06 2.73
CA ASP A 212 -5.93 -15.38 3.36
C ASP A 212 -4.97 -14.78 2.31
N PRO A 213 -4.91 -13.43 2.18
CA PRO A 213 -4.04 -12.80 1.20
C PRO A 213 -2.56 -12.89 1.61
N ALA A 214 -2.26 -12.96 2.91
CA ALA A 214 -0.90 -13.08 3.40
C ALA A 214 -0.32 -14.45 3.02
N HIS A 215 -1.10 -15.51 3.25
CA HIS A 215 -0.71 -16.85 2.84
C HIS A 215 -0.64 -17.03 1.32
N ALA A 216 -1.63 -16.53 0.58
CA ALA A 216 -1.61 -16.55 -0.88
C ALA A 216 -0.33 -15.89 -1.44
N THR A 217 0.14 -14.81 -0.81
CA THR A 217 1.40 -14.15 -1.19
C THR A 217 2.61 -15.05 -0.96
N MET A 218 2.67 -15.75 0.16
CA MET A 218 3.76 -16.69 0.45
C MET A 218 3.80 -17.85 -0.55
N LEU A 219 2.65 -18.47 -0.83
CA LEU A 219 2.55 -19.56 -1.80
C LEU A 219 2.96 -19.09 -3.20
N LEU A 220 2.43 -17.95 -3.64
CA LEU A 220 2.74 -17.40 -4.95
C LEU A 220 4.24 -17.07 -5.12
N ALA A 221 4.88 -16.57 -4.07
CA ALA A 221 6.30 -16.28 -4.08
C ALA A 221 7.14 -17.55 -4.26
N GLN A 222 6.66 -18.68 -3.75
CA GLN A 222 7.30 -20.00 -3.87
C GLN A 222 6.96 -20.75 -5.16
N GLY A 223 6.16 -20.17 -6.07
CA GLY A 223 5.68 -20.87 -7.26
C GLY A 223 4.61 -21.92 -6.97
N MET A 224 3.95 -21.81 -5.81
CA MET A 224 2.91 -22.74 -5.37
C MET A 224 1.52 -22.14 -5.56
N GLU A 225 0.58 -22.98 -6.01
CA GLU A 225 -0.84 -22.63 -6.18
C GLU A 225 -1.07 -21.30 -6.92
N GLU A 226 -0.27 -21.00 -7.94
CA GLU A 226 -0.17 -19.66 -8.52
C GLU A 226 -1.53 -19.08 -8.92
N THR A 227 -2.34 -19.85 -9.63
CA THR A 227 -3.67 -19.43 -10.08
C THR A 227 -4.58 -19.09 -8.89
N ARG A 228 -4.60 -19.93 -7.86
CA ARG A 228 -5.43 -19.71 -6.66
C ARG A 228 -4.96 -18.46 -5.93
N SER A 229 -3.65 -18.31 -5.73
CA SER A 229 -3.07 -17.18 -5.03
C SER A 229 -3.34 -15.86 -5.75
N ILE A 230 -3.19 -15.83 -7.07
CA ILE A 230 -3.52 -14.66 -7.90
C ILE A 230 -5.01 -14.31 -7.78
N LEU A 231 -5.91 -15.31 -7.83
CA LEU A 231 -7.35 -15.09 -7.69
C LEU A 231 -7.72 -14.53 -6.31
N ILE A 232 -7.10 -15.02 -5.23
CA ILE A 232 -7.32 -14.51 -3.88
C ILE A 232 -6.91 -13.04 -3.79
N LEU A 233 -5.68 -12.71 -4.23
CA LEU A 233 -5.17 -11.34 -4.20
C LEU A 233 -6.00 -10.39 -5.08
N ALA A 234 -6.38 -10.83 -6.28
CA ALA A 234 -7.25 -10.06 -7.17
C ALA A 234 -8.64 -9.85 -6.55
N GLY A 235 -9.21 -10.87 -5.91
CA GLY A 235 -10.48 -10.78 -5.20
C GLY A 235 -10.45 -9.72 -4.10
N TRP A 236 -9.39 -9.70 -3.28
CA TRP A 236 -9.20 -8.67 -2.26
C TRP A 236 -9.11 -7.26 -2.86
N VAL A 237 -8.33 -7.08 -3.92
CA VAL A 237 -8.19 -5.78 -4.61
C VAL A 237 -9.54 -5.31 -5.15
N VAL A 238 -10.29 -6.19 -5.81
CA VAL A 238 -11.61 -5.86 -6.38
C VAL A 238 -12.60 -5.51 -5.28
N VAL A 239 -12.76 -6.37 -4.27
CA VAL A 239 -13.74 -6.17 -3.19
C VAL A 239 -13.46 -4.87 -2.42
N SER A 240 -12.21 -4.65 -2.01
CA SER A 240 -11.82 -3.44 -1.28
C SER A 240 -11.98 -2.17 -2.12
N SER A 241 -11.59 -2.20 -3.40
CA SER A 241 -11.71 -1.04 -4.30
C SER A 241 -13.16 -0.71 -4.60
N VAL A 242 -14.02 -1.71 -4.84
CA VAL A 242 -15.45 -1.51 -5.06
C VAL A 242 -16.14 -0.98 -3.80
N ALA A 243 -15.81 -1.53 -2.63
CA ALA A 243 -16.33 -1.03 -1.36
C ALA A 243 -15.90 0.43 -1.12
N GLY A 244 -14.62 0.75 -1.33
CA GLY A 244 -14.08 2.10 -1.21
C GLY A 244 -14.75 3.08 -2.16
N TRP A 245 -14.92 2.70 -3.42
CA TRP A 245 -15.59 3.50 -4.43
C TRP A 245 -17.05 3.79 -4.06
N THR A 246 -17.83 2.74 -3.78
CA THR A 246 -19.27 2.86 -3.54
C THR A 246 -19.58 3.68 -2.28
N LEU A 247 -18.86 3.46 -1.19
CA LEU A 247 -19.07 4.19 0.07
C LEU A 247 -18.61 5.65 -0.02
N THR A 248 -17.49 5.92 -0.70
CA THR A 248 -16.99 7.30 -0.92
C THR A 248 -17.98 8.16 -1.71
N HIS A 249 -18.68 7.59 -2.69
CA HIS A 249 -19.67 8.33 -3.48
C HIS A 249 -20.95 8.62 -2.69
N ARG A 250 -21.31 7.76 -1.73
CA ARG A 250 -22.51 7.92 -0.90
C ARG A 250 -22.31 8.85 0.29
N ARG A 251 -21.07 9.06 0.73
CA ARG A 251 -20.76 9.90 1.91
C ARG A 251 -20.94 11.39 1.63
N PRO A 252 -21.67 12.14 2.46
CA PRO A 252 -21.62 13.59 2.40
C PRO A 252 -20.23 14.07 2.83
N VAL A 253 -19.76 15.16 2.24
CA VAL A 253 -18.51 15.84 2.61
C VAL A 253 -18.96 17.12 3.30
N GLN A 254 -18.74 17.20 4.61
CA GLN A 254 -19.14 18.33 5.47
C GLN A 254 -17.90 19.08 5.92
#